data_AF-A0A5M3MJY0-F1
#
_entry.id   AF-A0A5M3MJY0-F1
#
_cell.length_a   1.000
_cell.length_b   1.000
_cell.length_c   1.000
_cell.angle_alpha   90.00
_cell.angle_beta   90.00
_cell.angle_gamma   90.00
#
_symmetry.space_group_name_H-M   'P 1'
#
loop_
_entity.id
_entity.type
_entity.pdbx_description
1 polymer ?
#
loop_
_entity_poly.entity_id
_entity_poly.type
_entity_poly.pdbx_seq_one_letter_code
_entity_poly.pdbx_strand_id
1 'polypeptide(L)'
;MSGKKPLLLLKLGMSGTVSATLSDSHWDDMDNDDHFRLWTVSGCKDGTYHLKGLMMQLVSNRTPFELGSLEFLHWQLAIENGTQVEEDFLEELQYAVTCFLGFHGRIHRVQHALHQLVGDDSTEWFHADRVGCQITKYVAIIKDLLNHMYGGTVNIFDYWVNDLLLCNSEPH
;
A
#
# COMPACT_ATOMS: atom_id res chain seq x y z
N MET A 1 -7.17 -12.93 32.91
CA MET A 1 -6.14 -13.11 31.86
C MET A 1 -6.46 -12.13 30.75
N SER A 2 -5.49 -11.27 30.42
CA SER A 2 -5.66 -10.02 29.68
C SER A 2 -5.89 -10.28 28.19
N GLY A 3 -7.04 -9.83 27.68
CA GLY A 3 -7.37 -9.83 26.26
C GLY A 3 -6.49 -8.82 25.50
N LYS A 4 -5.69 -9.32 24.57
CA LYS A 4 -4.98 -8.50 23.59
C LYS A 4 -5.97 -8.11 22.49
N LYS A 5 -6.04 -6.81 22.20
CA LYS A 5 -6.90 -6.21 21.17
C LYS A 5 -6.38 -6.56 19.76
N PRO A 6 -7.27 -6.69 18.74
CA PRO A 6 -6.87 -6.82 17.35
C PRO A 6 -6.10 -5.59 16.87
N LEU A 7 -5.19 -5.84 15.94
CA LEU A 7 -4.03 -5.00 15.64
C LEU A 7 -4.28 -4.00 14.51
N LEU A 8 -5.47 -3.40 14.40
CA LEU A 8 -5.77 -2.41 13.35
C LEU A 8 -6.87 -1.44 13.83
N LEU A 9 -6.55 -0.62 14.84
CA LEU A 9 -7.45 0.45 15.30
C LEU A 9 -6.64 1.69 15.67
N LEU A 10 -6.07 2.34 14.65
CA LEU A 10 -5.48 3.68 14.77
C LEU A 10 -6.46 4.70 14.19
N LYS A 11 -7.18 5.38 15.10
CA LYS A 11 -7.95 6.60 14.82
C LYS A 11 -7.00 7.66 14.27
N LEU A 12 -7.23 8.08 13.04
CA LEU A 12 -6.56 9.23 12.41
C LEU A 12 -6.97 10.51 13.16
N GLY A 13 -6.05 11.05 13.97
CA GLY A 13 -6.20 12.35 14.60
C GLY A 13 -5.70 13.44 13.66
N MET A 14 -6.61 14.24 13.11
CA MET A 14 -6.28 15.40 12.29
C MET A 14 -5.80 16.55 13.20
N SER A 15 -4.57 17.03 12.98
CA SER A 15 -4.07 18.28 13.55
C SER A 15 -3.70 19.24 12.41
N GLY A 16 -4.27 20.43 12.46
CA GLY A 16 -4.29 21.39 11.37
C GLY A 16 -2.95 22.09 11.13
N THR A 17 -2.54 22.06 9.87
CA THR A 17 -1.74 23.07 9.19
C THR A 17 -2.17 23.05 7.72
N VAL A 18 -2.22 24.20 7.05
CA VAL A 18 -2.73 24.31 5.67
C VAL A 18 -1.81 23.54 4.71
N SER A 19 -2.09 22.25 4.55
CA SER A 19 -1.54 21.37 3.54
C SER A 19 -2.47 21.45 2.32
N ALA A 20 -1.92 21.33 1.11
CA ALA A 20 -2.74 21.08 -0.07
C ALA A 20 -3.72 19.96 0.29
N THR A 21 -5.02 20.29 0.34
CA THR A 21 -6.07 19.34 0.66
C THR A 21 -6.11 18.36 -0.49
N LEU A 22 -5.36 17.26 -0.36
CA LEU A 22 -5.83 16.00 -0.90
C LEU A 22 -7.23 15.86 -0.34
N SER A 23 -8.25 16.08 -1.19
CA SER A 23 -9.63 15.95 -0.76
C SER A 23 -9.74 14.66 0.04
N ASP A 24 -10.09 14.79 1.32
CA ASP A 24 -10.53 13.69 2.18
C ASP A 24 -11.92 13.21 1.71
N SER A 25 -12.13 13.11 0.39
CA SER A 25 -13.28 12.41 -0.15
C SER A 25 -13.03 10.93 0.13
N HIS A 26 -13.60 10.52 1.27
CA HIS A 26 -14.04 9.16 1.50
C HIS A 26 -14.63 8.62 0.21
N TRP A 27 -13.93 7.67 -0.41
CA TRP A 27 -14.47 6.54 -1.18
C TRP A 27 -15.50 6.77 -2.30
N ASP A 28 -15.90 8.00 -2.57
CA ASP A 28 -16.94 8.38 -3.53
C ASP A 28 -16.36 9.38 -4.52
N ASP A 29 -15.82 8.85 -5.61
CA ASP A 29 -16.09 9.33 -6.97
C ASP A 29 -15.16 8.58 -7.92
N MET A 30 -15.66 7.43 -8.38
CA MET A 30 -15.08 6.66 -9.48
C MET A 30 -15.27 7.31 -10.84
N ASP A 31 -15.80 8.54 -10.95
CA ASP A 31 -16.09 9.14 -12.27
C ASP A 31 -16.15 10.68 -12.32
N ASN A 32 -15.92 11.41 -11.23
CA ASN A 32 -15.81 12.87 -11.31
C ASN A 32 -14.37 13.28 -11.53
N ASP A 33 -13.99 13.24 -12.81
CA ASP A 33 -13.20 14.25 -13.51
C ASP A 33 -12.71 15.40 -12.59
N ASP A 34 -11.57 15.15 -11.94
CA ASP A 34 -10.86 16.00 -10.96
C ASP A 34 -10.20 17.20 -11.69
N HIS A 35 -11.00 17.89 -12.53
CA HIS A 35 -10.62 19.03 -13.34
C HIS A 35 -10.26 20.20 -12.42
N PHE A 36 -9.00 20.63 -12.50
CA PHE A 36 -8.42 21.80 -11.83
C PHE A 36 -8.10 21.67 -10.34
N ARG A 37 -7.24 20.71 -9.97
CA ARG A 37 -6.25 20.98 -8.92
C ARG A 37 -5.06 21.68 -9.57
N LEU A 38 -4.77 22.92 -9.15
CA LEU A 38 -3.52 23.60 -9.55
C LEU A 38 -2.34 22.84 -8.94
N TRP A 39 -1.82 21.87 -9.68
CA TRP A 39 -0.64 21.12 -9.27
C TRP A 39 0.59 22.03 -9.37
N THR A 40 1.26 22.22 -8.24
CA THR A 40 2.61 22.77 -8.20
C THR A 40 3.59 21.64 -7.93
N VAL A 41 4.85 21.81 -8.32
CA VAL A 41 5.90 20.83 -8.00
C VAL A 41 5.99 20.59 -6.49
N SER A 42 5.87 21.64 -5.66
CA SER A 42 5.84 21.50 -4.20
C SER A 42 4.65 20.67 -3.72
N GLY A 43 3.44 20.96 -4.22
CA GLY A 43 2.24 20.20 -3.85
C GLY A 43 2.31 18.74 -4.28
N CYS A 44 2.95 18.43 -5.40
CA CYS A 44 3.22 17.06 -5.82
C CYS A 44 4.15 16.34 -4.84
N LYS A 45 5.24 17.00 -4.39
CA LYS A 45 6.15 16.44 -3.39
C LYS A 45 5.44 16.14 -2.08
N ASP A 46 4.64 17.09 -1.58
CA ASP A 46 3.85 16.91 -0.36
C ASP A 46 2.85 15.75 -0.51
N GLY A 47 2.18 15.66 -1.66
CA GLY A 47 1.30 14.55 -2.00
C GLY A 47 2.00 13.19 -2.01
N THR A 48 3.18 13.10 -2.62
CA THR A 48 4.01 11.88 -2.61
C THR A 48 4.40 11.48 -1.18
N TYR A 49 4.88 12.43 -0.37
CA TYR A 49 5.26 12.15 1.02
C TYR A 49 4.07 11.72 1.88
N HIS A 50 2.92 12.36 1.69
CA HIS A 50 1.69 12.00 2.40
C HIS A 50 1.23 10.58 2.03
N LEU A 51 1.20 10.24 0.74
CA LEU A 51 0.85 8.89 0.28
C LEU A 51 1.82 7.84 0.80
N LYS A 52 3.13 8.13 0.77
CA LYS A 52 4.14 7.26 1.38
C LYS A 52 3.89 7.08 2.88
N GLY A 53 3.55 8.15 3.60
CA GLY A 53 3.21 8.11 5.02
C GLY A 53 2.00 7.21 5.30
N LEU A 54 0.90 7.39 4.57
CA LEU A 54 -0.30 6.55 4.69
C LEU A 54 -0.01 5.08 4.37
N MET A 55 0.72 4.81 3.29
CA MET A 55 1.17 3.47 2.90
C MET A 55 1.97 2.82 4.04
N MET A 56 2.97 3.51 4.57
CA MET A 56 3.82 2.97 5.64
C MET A 56 3.05 2.79 6.96
N GLN A 57 2.11 3.68 7.28
CA GLN A 57 1.24 3.51 8.46
C GLN A 57 0.35 2.27 8.32
N LEU A 58 -0.24 2.03 7.15
CA LEU A 58 -1.09 0.87 6.88
C LEU A 58 -0.35 -0.45 7.10
N VAL A 59 0.93 -0.53 6.69
CA VAL A 59 1.78 -1.73 6.88
C VAL A 59 2.58 -1.72 8.17
N SER A 60 2.32 -0.79 9.09
CA SER A 60 3.09 -0.66 10.34
C SER A 60 4.61 -0.56 10.12
N ASN A 61 5.01 0.20 9.10
CA ASN A 61 6.39 0.40 8.64
C ASN A 61 7.17 -0.86 8.21
N ARG A 62 6.47 -1.98 7.98
CA ARG A 62 7.09 -3.19 7.44
C ARG A 62 7.38 -3.03 5.96
N THR A 63 8.43 -3.69 5.49
CA THR A 63 8.68 -3.90 4.06
C THR A 63 7.65 -4.87 3.46
N PRO A 64 7.51 -4.92 2.12
CA PRO A 64 6.61 -5.88 1.47
C PRO A 64 6.88 -7.33 1.90
N PHE A 65 8.17 -7.71 1.98
CA PHE A 65 8.58 -9.05 2.40
C PHE A 65 8.16 -9.35 3.86
N GLU A 66 8.50 -8.46 4.80
CA GLU A 66 8.15 -8.62 6.21
C GLU A 66 6.63 -8.72 6.41
N LEU A 67 5.85 -7.93 5.67
CA LEU A 67 4.40 -8.02 5.69
C LEU A 67 3.93 -9.40 5.22
N GLY A 68 4.35 -9.82 4.01
CA GLY A 68 3.94 -11.10 3.42
C GLY A 68 4.28 -12.30 4.30
N SER A 69 5.51 -12.37 4.83
CA SER A 69 5.94 -13.46 5.69
C SER A 69 5.20 -13.51 7.02
N LEU A 70 4.97 -12.35 7.64
CA LEU A 70 4.27 -12.29 8.94
C LEU A 70 2.80 -12.68 8.80
N GLU A 71 2.11 -12.13 7.79
CA GLU A 71 0.70 -12.44 7.58
C GLU A 71 0.50 -13.91 7.18
N PHE A 72 1.40 -14.48 6.37
CA PHE A 72 1.40 -15.92 6.09
C PHE A 72 1.55 -16.77 7.36
N LEU A 73 2.50 -16.42 8.24
CA LEU A 73 2.70 -17.14 9.51
C LEU A 73 1.49 -17.02 10.43
N HIS A 74 0.87 -15.84 10.52
CA HIS A 74 -0.35 -15.63 11.29
C HIS A 74 -1.49 -16.54 10.81
N TRP A 75 -1.68 -16.63 9.50
CA TRP A 75 -2.68 -17.50 8.91
C TRP A 75 -2.40 -18.99 9.18
N GLN A 76 -1.16 -19.46 8.99
CA GLN A 76 -0.79 -20.85 9.30
C GLN A 76 -1.09 -21.21 10.76
N LEU A 77 -0.70 -20.34 11.69
CA LEU A 77 -0.98 -20.54 13.12
C LEU A 77 -2.49 -20.51 13.42
N ALA A 78 -3.27 -19.68 12.72
CA ALA A 78 -4.73 -19.64 12.88
C ALA A 78 -5.39 -20.95 12.45
N ILE A 79 -4.91 -21.55 11.34
CA ILE A 79 -5.34 -22.87 10.87
C ILE A 79 -4.99 -23.96 11.88
N GLU A 80 -3.73 -24.01 12.34
CA GLU A 80 -3.26 -25.02 13.30
C GLU A 80 -4.04 -24.98 14.62
N ASN A 81 -4.44 -23.79 15.06
CA ASN A 81 -5.23 -23.59 16.27
C ASN A 81 -6.74 -23.81 16.09
N GLY A 82 -7.21 -24.13 14.88
CA GLY A 82 -8.63 -24.38 14.58
C GLY A 82 -9.54 -23.18 14.82
N THR A 83 -8.99 -21.95 14.70
CA THR A 83 -9.75 -20.72 14.96
C THR A 83 -10.57 -20.28 13.75
N GLN A 84 -11.78 -19.76 13.98
CA GLN A 84 -12.61 -19.07 12.96
C GLN A 84 -12.03 -17.71 12.48
N VAL A 85 -10.76 -17.44 12.76
CA VAL A 85 -10.04 -16.18 12.45
C VAL A 85 -9.81 -15.99 10.95
N GLU A 86 -10.13 -17.00 10.14
CA GLU A 86 -9.93 -16.97 8.69
C GLU A 86 -10.73 -15.87 7.98
N GLU A 87 -11.99 -15.64 8.35
CA GLU A 87 -12.84 -14.65 7.69
C GLU A 87 -12.40 -13.21 7.99
N ASP A 88 -12.20 -12.87 9.26
CA ASP A 88 -11.70 -11.55 9.69
C ASP A 88 -10.34 -11.23 9.03
N PHE A 89 -9.45 -12.21 8.97
CA PHE A 89 -8.13 -12.04 8.38
C PHE A 89 -8.18 -11.82 6.86
N LEU A 90 -9.05 -12.56 6.15
CA LEU A 90 -9.29 -12.34 4.72
C LEU A 90 -9.84 -10.94 4.46
N GLU A 91 -10.80 -10.48 5.26
CA GLU A 91 -11.36 -9.13 5.17
C GLU A 91 -10.30 -8.06 5.38
N GLU A 92 -9.41 -8.22 6.38
CA GLU A 92 -8.30 -7.29 6.63
C GLU A 92 -7.34 -7.19 5.43
N LEU A 93 -6.96 -8.32 4.83
CA LEU A 93 -6.11 -8.33 3.65
C LEU A 93 -6.80 -7.72 2.42
N GLN A 94 -8.08 -8.00 2.21
CA GLN A 94 -8.86 -7.39 1.13
C GLN A 94 -8.99 -5.87 1.31
N TYR A 95 -9.21 -5.41 2.54
CA TYR A 95 -9.21 -3.99 2.88
C TYR A 95 -7.87 -3.36 2.54
N ALA A 96 -6.75 -3.98 2.92
CA ALA A 96 -5.42 -3.48 2.63
C ALA A 96 -5.17 -3.35 1.12
N VAL A 97 -5.54 -4.36 0.30
CA VAL A 97 -5.46 -4.29 -1.16
C VAL A 97 -6.27 -3.11 -1.70
N THR A 98 -7.50 -2.94 -1.22
CA THR A 98 -8.39 -1.87 -1.65
C THR A 98 -7.79 -0.49 -1.35
N CYS A 99 -7.22 -0.30 -0.16
CA CYS A 99 -6.47 0.90 0.20
C CYS A 99 -5.26 1.13 -0.72
N PHE A 100 -4.43 0.11 -0.96
CA PHE A 100 -3.26 0.26 -1.84
C PHE A 100 -3.64 0.57 -3.28
N LEU A 101 -4.70 -0.02 -3.83
CA LEU A 101 -5.20 0.34 -5.16
C LEU A 101 -5.66 1.81 -5.20
N GLY A 102 -6.31 2.29 -4.14
CA GLY A 102 -6.64 3.71 -3.98
C GLY A 102 -5.40 4.62 -3.95
N PHE A 103 -4.37 4.23 -3.20
CA PHE A 103 -3.10 4.97 -3.16
C PHE A 103 -2.37 4.93 -4.50
N HIS A 104 -2.40 3.80 -5.19
CA HIS A 104 -1.81 3.60 -6.52
C HIS A 104 -2.45 4.53 -7.57
N GLY A 105 -3.79 4.66 -7.55
CA GLY A 105 -4.47 5.61 -8.41
C GLY A 105 -4.08 7.07 -8.11
N ARG A 106 -3.93 7.42 -6.83
CA ARG A 106 -3.53 8.77 -6.40
C ARG A 106 -2.09 9.10 -6.77
N ILE A 107 -1.14 8.17 -6.59
CA ILE A 107 0.27 8.42 -6.93
C ILE A 107 0.47 8.53 -8.44
N HIS A 108 -0.30 7.78 -9.25
CA HIS A 108 -0.29 7.95 -10.71
C HIS A 108 -0.75 9.35 -11.14
N ARG A 109 -1.74 9.93 -10.46
CA ARG A 109 -2.15 11.33 -10.71
C ARG A 109 -1.01 12.31 -10.38
N VAL A 110 -0.29 12.08 -9.29
CA VAL A 110 0.90 12.88 -8.93
C VAL A 110 2.01 12.72 -9.97
N GLN A 111 2.32 11.50 -10.41
CA GLN A 111 3.31 11.24 -11.47
C GLN A 111 2.92 11.93 -12.78
N HIS A 112 1.65 11.87 -13.17
CA HIS A 112 1.16 12.54 -14.37
C HIS A 112 1.31 14.06 -14.28
N ALA A 113 0.96 14.66 -13.13
CA ALA A 113 1.16 16.08 -12.90
C ALA A 113 2.66 16.47 -12.94
N LEU A 114 3.54 15.68 -12.33
CA LEU A 114 4.98 15.90 -12.38
C LEU A 114 5.53 15.78 -13.80
N HIS A 115 5.09 14.79 -14.57
CA HIS A 115 5.45 14.65 -15.98
C HIS A 115 5.13 15.93 -16.76
N GLN A 116 3.92 16.49 -16.58
CA GLN A 116 3.51 17.73 -17.24
C GLN A 116 4.27 18.96 -16.78
N LEU A 117 4.65 19.05 -15.50
CA LEU A 117 5.28 20.22 -14.90
C LEU A 117 6.80 20.27 -15.12
N VAL A 118 7.47 19.13 -15.01
CA VAL A 118 8.93 19.04 -14.92
C VAL A 118 9.55 17.91 -15.77
N GLY A 119 8.71 17.05 -16.39
CA GLY A 119 9.17 15.90 -17.17
C GLY A 119 9.60 14.70 -16.33
N ASP A 120 9.84 13.58 -17.03
CA ASP A 120 10.14 12.28 -16.41
C ASP A 120 11.55 12.18 -15.82
N ASP A 121 12.50 12.98 -16.32
CA ASP A 121 13.89 12.98 -15.84
C ASP A 121 14.06 13.74 -14.51
N SER A 122 12.98 14.31 -13.96
CA SER A 122 13.03 15.07 -12.72
C SER A 122 13.14 14.16 -11.49
N THR A 123 13.88 14.63 -10.47
CA THR A 123 14.03 13.90 -9.20
C THR A 123 12.69 13.67 -8.51
N GLU A 124 11.78 14.64 -8.61
CA GLU A 124 10.43 14.55 -8.08
C GLU A 124 9.63 13.43 -8.73
N TRP A 125 9.69 13.31 -10.05
CA TRP A 125 9.02 12.25 -10.79
C TRP A 125 9.54 10.87 -10.37
N PHE A 126 10.87 10.69 -10.33
CA PHE A 126 11.48 9.43 -9.86
C PHE A 126 11.09 9.09 -8.42
N HIS A 127 10.94 10.10 -7.56
CA HIS A 127 10.50 9.86 -6.18
C HIS A 127 9.05 9.36 -6.12
N ALA A 128 8.15 9.98 -6.90
CA ALA A 128 6.77 9.53 -7.01
C ALA A 128 6.68 8.12 -7.61
N ASP A 129 7.48 7.82 -8.63
CA ASP A 129 7.57 6.50 -9.25
C ASP A 129 8.03 5.42 -8.27
N ARG A 130 9.09 5.68 -7.50
CA ARG A 130 9.54 4.77 -6.45
C ARG A 130 8.44 4.44 -5.44
N VAL A 131 7.65 5.43 -5.03
CA VAL A 131 6.49 5.20 -4.14
C VAL A 131 5.42 4.37 -4.85
N GLY A 132 5.12 4.65 -6.11
CA GLY A 132 4.23 3.86 -6.95
C GLY A 132 4.64 2.39 -7.02
N CYS A 133 5.89 2.11 -7.39
CA CYS A 133 6.44 0.76 -7.42
C CYS A 133 6.34 0.06 -6.06
N GLN A 134 6.58 0.78 -4.95
CA GLN A 134 6.47 0.20 -3.61
C GLN A 134 5.02 -0.20 -3.28
N ILE A 135 4.04 0.64 -3.63
CA ILE A 135 2.61 0.32 -3.50
C ILE A 135 2.28 -0.93 -4.34
N THR A 136 2.74 -1.00 -5.59
CA THR A 136 2.53 -2.17 -6.46
C THR A 136 3.07 -3.46 -5.83
N LYS A 137 4.25 -3.40 -5.19
CA LYS A 137 4.83 -4.56 -4.48
C LYS A 137 3.94 -5.03 -3.32
N TYR A 138 3.37 -4.12 -2.52
CA TYR A 138 2.42 -4.51 -1.47
C TYR A 138 1.15 -5.14 -2.04
N VAL A 139 0.57 -4.56 -3.10
CA VAL A 139 -0.61 -5.13 -3.77
C VAL A 139 -0.31 -6.55 -4.25
N ALA A 140 0.84 -6.77 -4.89
CA ALA A 140 1.23 -8.07 -5.41
C ALA A 140 1.34 -9.13 -4.30
N ILE A 141 2.05 -8.82 -3.21
CA ILE A 141 2.24 -9.76 -2.09
C ILE A 141 0.93 -10.10 -1.41
N ILE A 142 0.08 -9.10 -1.12
CA ILE A 142 -1.17 -9.35 -0.41
C ILE A 142 -2.15 -10.12 -1.30
N LYS A 143 -2.23 -9.81 -2.60
CA LYS A 143 -3.05 -10.59 -3.54
C LYS A 143 -2.57 -12.02 -3.67
N ASP A 144 -1.27 -12.25 -3.66
CA ASP A 144 -0.70 -13.60 -3.72
C ASP A 144 -1.03 -14.40 -2.45
N LEU A 145 -0.93 -13.76 -1.27
CA LEU A 145 -1.36 -14.37 -0.01
C LEU A 145 -2.86 -14.70 -0.02
N LEU A 146 -3.71 -13.76 -0.45
CA LEU A 146 -5.16 -14.00 -0.60
C LEU A 146 -5.44 -15.20 -1.53
N ASN A 147 -4.76 -15.27 -2.67
CA ASN A 147 -4.90 -16.38 -3.61
C ASN A 147 -4.49 -17.73 -2.99
N HIS A 148 -3.42 -17.74 -2.18
CA HIS A 148 -3.00 -18.92 -1.44
C HIS A 148 -4.11 -19.39 -0.49
N MET A 149 -4.66 -18.46 0.28
CA MET A 149 -5.68 -18.74 1.29
C MET A 149 -6.99 -19.24 0.68
N TYR A 150 -7.40 -18.73 -0.48
CA TYR A 150 -8.58 -19.23 -1.20
C TYR A 150 -8.41 -20.63 -1.82
N GLY A 151 -7.28 -21.30 -1.62
CA GLY A 151 -7.02 -22.65 -2.14
C GLY A 151 -6.47 -22.68 -3.56
N GLY A 152 -5.92 -21.56 -4.06
CA GLY A 152 -5.19 -21.54 -5.32
C GLY A 152 -3.79 -22.14 -5.19
N THR A 153 -3.35 -22.93 -6.17
CA THR A 153 -1.91 -23.22 -6.36
C THR A 153 -1.16 -21.93 -6.58
N VAL A 154 -0.22 -21.63 -5.69
CA VAL A 154 0.58 -20.41 -5.72
C VAL A 154 1.80 -20.63 -6.60
N ASN A 155 1.98 -19.79 -7.62
CA ASN A 155 3.20 -19.78 -8.42
C ASN A 155 4.21 -18.72 -7.95
N ILE A 156 3.82 -17.74 -7.12
CA ILE A 156 4.67 -16.58 -6.81
C ILE A 156 5.24 -16.66 -5.39
N PHE A 157 4.50 -17.03 -4.34
CA PHE A 157 5.06 -17.18 -2.99
C PHE A 157 6.10 -18.30 -2.88
N ASP A 158 5.84 -19.46 -3.47
CA ASP A 158 6.80 -20.58 -3.54
C ASP A 158 8.05 -20.22 -4.36
N TYR A 159 7.89 -19.37 -5.38
CA TYR A 159 9.01 -18.77 -6.10
C TYR A 159 9.66 -17.66 -5.28
N TRP A 160 8.95 -16.80 -4.55
CA TRP A 160 9.51 -15.63 -3.84
C TRP A 160 10.26 -15.99 -2.57
N VAL A 161 9.88 -17.09 -1.90
CA VAL A 161 10.71 -17.71 -0.84
C VAL A 161 12.05 -18.21 -1.43
N ASN A 162 12.11 -18.53 -2.73
CA ASN A 162 13.30 -19.06 -3.40
C ASN A 162 14.08 -18.07 -4.34
N ASP A 163 13.44 -17.07 -4.95
CA ASP A 163 13.96 -16.26 -6.09
C ASP A 163 14.12 -14.75 -5.80
N LEU A 164 13.80 -14.26 -4.60
CA LEU A 164 14.11 -12.86 -4.19
C LEU A 164 15.62 -12.58 -3.97
N LEU A 165 16.48 -13.54 -4.37
CA LEU A 165 17.90 -13.34 -4.64
C LEU A 165 18.16 -12.41 -5.83
N LEU A 166 17.19 -12.13 -6.72
CA LEU A 166 17.45 -11.45 -8.00
C LEU A 166 16.99 -9.98 -8.12
N CYS A 167 16.18 -9.45 -7.20
CA CYS A 167 15.71 -8.06 -7.27
C CYS A 167 15.90 -7.24 -5.98
N ASN A 168 16.56 -7.80 -4.96
CA ASN A 168 17.03 -7.05 -3.78
C ASN A 168 18.41 -6.40 -3.98
N SER A 169 19.04 -6.59 -5.13
CA SER A 169 20.22 -5.82 -5.51
C SER A 169 19.81 -4.54 -6.24
N GLU A 170 19.45 -3.50 -5.49
CA GLU A 170 19.82 -2.16 -5.94
C GLU A 170 21.37 -2.12 -5.98
N PRO A 171 22.01 -1.70 -7.09
CA PRO A 171 23.45 -1.51 -7.10
C PRO A 171 23.81 -0.37 -6.14
N HIS A 172 24.83 -0.63 -5.32
CA HIS A 172 25.48 0.38 -4.47
C HIS A 172 26.06 1.53 -5.29
#